data_AF-A0A151BUJ5-F1
#
_entry.id   AF-A0A151BUJ5-F1
#
_cell.length_a   1.000
_cell.length_b   1.000
_cell.length_c   1.000
_cell.angle_alpha   90.00
_cell.angle_beta   90.00
_cell.angle_gamma   90.00
#
_symmetry.space_group_name_H-M   'P 1'
#
loop_
_entity.id
_entity.type
_entity.pdbx_description
1 polymer ?
#
loop_
_entity_poly.entity_id
_entity_poly.type
_entity_poly.pdbx_seq_one_letter_code
_entity_poly.pdbx_strand_id
1 'polypeptide(L)'
;MHNVCMASLLQIRNVPDEARQQLKARAATRGQSLNSYLLEVIQREVERPTADEVFARAAARSERSAVSSAEVISNARAERAAG
;
A
#
# COMPACT_ATOMS: atom_id res chain seq x y z
N MET A 1 11.28 12.38 -25.15
CA MET A 1 11.63 12.53 -23.73
C MET A 1 10.65 13.52 -23.14
N HIS A 2 9.65 13.06 -22.38
CA HIS A 2 8.63 13.96 -21.80
C HIS A 2 8.74 13.90 -20.27
N ASN A 3 9.04 15.05 -19.66
CA ASN A 3 9.32 15.25 -18.25
C ASN A 3 8.19 14.72 -17.34
N VAL A 4 8.50 13.69 -16.55
CA VAL A 4 7.68 13.27 -15.40
C VAL A 4 7.96 14.21 -14.22
N CYS A 5 7.53 15.47 -14.35
CA CYS A 5 7.49 16.43 -13.24
C CYS A 5 6.20 17.27 -13.25
N MET A 6 5.12 16.77 -13.89
CA MET A 6 3.81 17.41 -13.78
C MET A 6 3.25 17.13 -12.38
N ALA A 7 3.42 18.07 -11.47
CA ALA A 7 2.72 18.08 -10.20
C ALA A 7 1.21 17.99 -10.49
N SER A 8 0.62 16.82 -10.26
CA SER A 8 -0.81 16.59 -10.47
C SER A 8 -1.58 17.33 -9.39
N LEU A 9 -2.35 18.35 -9.78
CA LEU A 9 -3.19 19.12 -8.88
C LEU A 9 -4.52 18.38 -8.68
N LEU A 10 -4.74 17.85 -7.47
CA LEU A 10 -5.99 17.21 -7.08
C LEU A 10 -6.88 18.20 -6.33
N GLN A 11 -7.98 18.62 -6.94
CA GLN A 11 -8.99 19.49 -6.33
C GLN A 11 -10.22 18.69 -5.90
N ILE A 12 -10.53 18.70 -4.60
CA ILE A 12 -11.71 18.04 -4.05
C ILE A 12 -12.82 19.10 -3.91
N ARG A 13 -13.95 18.90 -4.60
CA ARG A 13 -15.12 19.79 -4.56
C ARG A 13 -16.17 19.27 -3.59
N ASN A 14 -17.05 20.16 -3.14
CA ASN A 14 -18.21 19.84 -2.29
C ASN A 14 -17.84 19.20 -0.94
N VAL A 15 -16.72 19.60 -0.34
CA VAL A 15 -16.34 19.16 1.00
C VAL A 15 -17.24 19.87 2.02
N PRO A 16 -17.99 19.15 2.87
CA PRO A 16 -18.77 19.78 3.93
C PRO A 16 -17.89 20.60 4.86
N ASP A 17 -18.36 21.79 5.25
CA ASP A 17 -17.58 22.71 6.08
C ASP A 17 -17.15 22.08 7.40
N GLU A 18 -18.02 21.28 8.02
CA GLU A 18 -17.70 20.55 9.24
C GLU A 18 -16.51 19.61 9.06
N ALA A 19 -16.52 18.81 7.99
CA ALA A 19 -15.42 17.90 7.66
C ALA A 19 -14.12 18.67 7.43
N ARG A 20 -14.19 19.81 6.73
CA ARG A 20 -13.04 20.69 6.51
C ARG A 20 -12.47 21.23 7.83
N GLN A 21 -13.31 21.64 8.77
CA GLN A 21 -12.85 22.13 10.08
C GLN A 21 -12.19 21.03 10.90
N GLN A 22 -12.79 19.83 10.93
CA GLN A 22 -12.21 18.68 11.63
C GLN A 22 -10.84 18.30 11.05
N LEU A 23 -10.72 18.26 9.72
CA LEU A 23 -9.45 17.96 9.05
C LEU A 23 -8.39 19.03 9.34
N LYS A 24 -8.78 20.30 9.37
CA LYS A 24 -7.88 21.41 9.72
C LYS A 24 -7.40 21.32 11.17
N ALA A 25 -8.28 20.98 12.12
CA ALA A 25 -7.90 20.76 13.51
C ALA A 25 -6.93 19.60 13.68
N ARG A 26 -7.16 18.48 12.97
CA ARG A 26 -6.25 17.32 12.95
C ARG A 26 -4.88 17.66 12.34
N ALA A 27 -4.87 18.44 11.26
CA ALA A 27 -3.63 18.91 10.64
C ALA A 27 -2.84 19.83 11.60
N ALA A 28 -3.52 20.78 12.26
CA ALA A 28 -2.92 21.68 13.23
C ALA A 28 -2.33 20.93 14.43
N THR A 29 -3.03 19.90 14.93
CA THR A 29 -2.53 19.04 16.02
C THR A 29 -1.23 18.33 15.65
N ARG A 30 -1.03 18.03 14.36
CA ARG A 30 0.19 17.42 13.84
C ARG A 30 1.25 18.43 13.38
N GLY A 31 1.00 19.74 13.52
CA GLY A 31 1.89 20.79 13.02
C GLY A 31 1.99 20.84 11.49
N GLN A 32 0.99 20.31 10.77
CA GLN A 32 1.00 20.17 9.33
C GLN A 32 0.02 21.15 8.66
N SER A 33 0.32 21.52 7.41
CA SER A 33 -0.67 22.17 6.56
C SER A 33 -1.80 21.21 6.21
N LEU A 34 -3.00 21.72 5.93
CA LEU A 34 -4.13 20.88 5.52
C LEU A 34 -3.82 20.07 4.25
N ASN A 35 -3.08 20.66 3.30
CA ASN A 35 -2.69 19.97 2.06
C ASN A 35 -1.74 18.81 2.34
N SER A 36 -0.69 19.04 3.14
CA SER A 36 0.26 17.99 3.54
C SER A 36 -0.45 16.86 4.29
N TYR A 37 -1.35 17.21 5.22
CA TYR A 37 -2.13 16.24 5.97
C TYR A 37 -3.04 15.39 5.05
N LEU A 38 -3.71 16.00 4.09
CA LEU A 38 -4.55 15.28 3.13
C LEU A 38 -3.73 14.41 2.18
N LEU A 39 -2.55 14.87 1.75
CA LEU A 39 -1.64 14.07 0.93
C LEU A 39 -1.22 12.80 1.66
N GLU A 40 -0.85 12.89 2.94
CA GLU A 40 -0.53 11.72 3.77
C GLU A 40 -1.73 10.77 3.91
N VAL A 41 -2.94 11.30 4.11
CA VAL A 41 -4.15 10.48 4.18
C VAL A 41 -4.35 9.72 2.86
N ILE A 42 -4.25 10.40 1.72
CA ILE A 42 -4.36 9.76 0.40
C ILE A 42 -3.28 8.70 0.20
N GLN A 43 -2.03 9.00 0.57
CA GLN A 43 -0.92 8.04 0.48
C GLN A 43 -1.18 6.81 1.34
N ARG A 44 -1.62 6.98 2.60
CA ARG A 44 -1.96 5.86 3.49
C ARG A 44 -3.06 4.96 2.94
N GLU A 45 -4.06 5.54 2.27
CA GLU A 45 -5.14 4.77 1.62
C GLU A 45 -4.61 3.97 0.41
N VAL A 46 -3.63 4.50 -0.34
CA VAL A 46 -3.03 3.82 -1.50
C VAL A 46 -1.92 2.85 -1.11
N GLU A 47 -1.23 3.08 0.00
CA GLU A 47 -0.15 2.22 0.52
C GLU A 47 -0.65 0.83 0.95
N ARG A 48 -1.94 0.69 1.28
CA ARG A 48 -2.56 -0.59 1.56
C ARG A 48 -3.18 -1.14 0.29
N PRO A 49 -2.53 -2.10 -0.41
CA PRO A 49 -3.17 -2.76 -1.53
C PRO A 49 -4.49 -3.36 -1.05
N THR A 50 -5.55 -3.08 -1.78
CA THR A 50 -6.87 -3.64 -1.47
C THR A 50 -6.79 -5.15 -1.50
N ALA A 51 -7.63 -5.86 -0.73
CA ALA A 51 -7.61 -7.32 -0.70
C ALA A 51 -7.68 -7.90 -2.13
N ASP A 52 -8.50 -7.30 -3.00
CA ASP A 52 -8.63 -7.67 -4.41
C ASP A 52 -7.32 -7.48 -5.21
N GLU A 53 -6.56 -6.42 -4.97
CA GLU A 53 -5.25 -6.21 -5.58
C GLU A 53 -4.19 -7.18 -5.04
N VAL A 54 -4.28 -7.55 -3.76
CA VAL A 54 -3.41 -8.59 -3.17
C VAL A 54 -3.73 -9.95 -3.78
N PHE A 55 -5.02 -10.31 -3.94
CA PHE A 55 -5.44 -11.55 -4.58
C PHE A 55 -5.09 -11.58 -6.07
N ALA A 56 -5.27 -10.48 -6.80
CA ALA A 56 -4.86 -10.36 -8.19
C ALA A 56 -3.33 -10.48 -8.35
N ARG A 57 -2.55 -9.89 -7.44
CA ARG A 57 -1.09 -10.02 -7.39
C ARG A 57 -0.64 -11.43 -7.03
N ALA A 58 -1.33 -12.10 -6.10
CA ALA A 58 -1.08 -13.49 -5.75
C ALA A 58 -1.39 -14.45 -6.92
N ALA A 59 -2.50 -14.20 -7.64
CA ALA A 59 -2.85 -14.93 -8.85
C ALA A 59 -1.83 -14.71 -9.98
N ALA A 60 -1.35 -13.47 -10.17
CA ALA A 60 -0.30 -13.15 -11.14
C ALA A 60 1.08 -13.71 -10.77
N ARG A 61 1.40 -13.83 -9.46
CA ARG A 61 2.65 -14.45 -8.97
C ARG A 61 2.58 -15.97 -8.92
N SER A 62 1.42 -16.57 -9.19
CA SER A 62 1.26 -18.02 -9.37
C SER A 62 1.80 -18.52 -10.72
N GLU A 63 2.81 -17.86 -11.29
CA GLU A 63 3.72 -18.49 -12.23
C GLU A 63 4.59 -19.50 -11.44
N ARG A 64 4.03 -20.71 -11.32
CA ARG A 64 4.69 -21.99 -10.99
C ARG A 64 6.02 -21.86 -10.23
N SER A 65 5.97 -21.94 -8.90
CA SER A 65 7.12 -22.44 -8.15
C SER A 65 7.44 -23.83 -8.72
N ALA A 66 8.59 -23.97 -9.39
CA ALA A 66 9.05 -25.24 -9.95
C ALA A 66 9.40 -26.29 -8.89
N VAL A 67 9.35 -25.89 -7.61
CA VAL A 67 9.70 -26.73 -6.46
C VAL A 67 8.47 -26.88 -5.58
N SER A 68 8.11 -28.14 -5.31
CA SER A 68 7.05 -28.49 -4.38
C SER A 68 7.44 -28.09 -2.96
N SER A 69 6.57 -27.37 -2.25
CA SER A 69 6.80 -27.05 -0.83
C SER A 69 6.95 -28.31 0.03
N ALA A 70 6.34 -29.43 -0.37
CA ALA A 70 6.48 -30.70 0.32
C ALA A 70 7.91 -31.27 0.19
N GLU A 71 8.54 -31.13 -0.98
CA GLU A 71 9.92 -31.60 -1.22
C GLU A 71 10.95 -30.79 -0.41
N VAL A 72 10.75 -29.48 -0.30
CA VAL A 72 11.62 -28.61 0.53
C VAL A 72 11.59 -29.07 2.00
N ILE A 73 10.40 -29.41 2.50
CA ILE A 73 10.22 -29.83 3.90
C ILE A 73 10.78 -31.24 4.11
N SER A 74 10.59 -32.18 3.17
CA SER A 74 11.14 -33.54 3.29
C SER A 74 12.66 -33.53 3.26
N ASN A 75 13.28 -32.75 2.36
CA ASN A 75 14.73 -32.67 2.25
C ASN A 75 15.36 -32.08 3.52
N ALA A 76 14.78 -31.00 4.06
CA ALA A 76 15.25 -30.38 5.30
C ALA A 76 15.10 -31.31 6.53
N ARG A 77 14.15 -32.25 6.52
CA ARG A 77 14.03 -33.26 7.59
C ARG A 77 15.03 -34.39 7.42
N ALA A 78 15.28 -34.83 6.18
CA ALA A 78 16.27 -35.86 5.89
C ALA A 78 17.69 -35.42 6.27
N GLU A 79 18.05 -34.16 5.98
CA GLU A 79 19.34 -33.58 6.36
C GLU A 79 19.57 -33.54 7.88
N ARG A 80 18.51 -33.34 8.68
CA ARG A 80 18.60 -33.38 10.16
C ARG A 80 18.66 -34.78 10.74
N ALA A 81 18.16 -35.79 10.02
CA ALA A 81 18.19 -37.18 10.47
C ALA A 81 19.51 -37.88 10.09
N ALA A 82 20.26 -37.32 9.15
CA ALA A 82 21.53 -37.86 8.65
C ALA A 82 22.78 -37.26 9.32
N GLY A 83 22.62 -36.27 10.21
CA GLY A 83 23.68 -35.69 11.05
C GLY A 83 23.52 -36.09 12.50
#